data_AF-A0A926PCW6-F1
#
_entry.id   AF-A0A926PCW6-F1
#
_cell.length_a   1.000
_cell.length_b   1.000
_cell.length_c   1.000
_cell.angle_alpha   90.00
_cell.angle_beta   90.00
_cell.angle_gamma   90.00
#
_symmetry.space_group_name_H-M   'P 1'
#
loop_
_entity.id
_entity.type
_entity.pdbx_description
1 polymer ?
#
loop_
_entity_poly.entity_id
_entity_poly.type
_entity_poly.pdbx_seq_one_letter_code
_entity_poly.pdbx_strand_id
1 'polypeptide(L)'
;MFLTQKHLVIQEIDKVLADYPEHPYQAAFSIEELRQKLVNHVLKHIPADCKVMEIEQKQLKKPNSLFLTKEQRLRIDVLIRGSILHLLRENADWIGHRIHQANN
;
A
#
# COMPACT_ATOMS: atom_id res chain seq x y z
N MET A 1 19.27 6.90 -0.51
CA MET A 1 18.71 5.80 -1.32
C MET A 1 17.47 5.29 -0.56
N PHE A 2 16.31 5.95 -0.72
CA PHE A 2 15.06 5.62 -0.01
C PHE A 2 13.83 5.65 -0.95
N LEU A 3 14.02 6.14 -2.18
CA LEU A 3 12.96 6.37 -3.16
C LEU A 3 12.46 5.07 -3.80
N THR A 4 13.36 4.09 -3.94
CA THR A 4 13.10 2.76 -4.51
C THR A 4 12.11 1.96 -3.66
N GLN A 5 12.27 1.93 -2.34
CA GLN A 5 11.36 1.19 -1.46
C GLN A 5 9.97 1.83 -1.40
N LYS A 6 9.88 3.17 -1.27
CA LYS A 6 8.60 3.88 -1.25
C LYS A 6 7.81 3.66 -2.54
N HIS A 7 8.48 3.74 -3.70
CA HIS A 7 7.82 3.51 -4.99
C HIS A 7 7.26 2.09 -5.11
N LEU A 8 8.00 1.08 -4.66
CA LEU A 8 7.56 -0.31 -4.71
C LEU A 8 6.37 -0.59 -3.79
N VAL A 9 6.35 0.02 -2.61
CA VAL A 9 5.20 -0.07 -1.70
C VAL A 9 3.97 0.59 -2.30
N ILE A 10 4.12 1.74 -2.96
CA ILE A 10 3.01 2.39 -3.67
C ILE A 10 2.45 1.48 -4.76
N GLN A 11 3.31 0.85 -5.57
CA GLN A 11 2.86 -0.06 -6.62
C GLN A 11 2.08 -1.27 -6.07
N GLU A 12 2.54 -1.90 -4.99
CA GLU A 12 1.81 -3.04 -4.41
C GLU A 12 0.50 -2.59 -3.75
N ILE A 13 0.47 -1.39 -3.12
CA ILE A 13 -0.77 -0.79 -2.61
C ILE A 13 -1.77 -0.57 -3.75
N ASP A 14 -1.35 0.01 -4.87
CA ASP A 14 -2.23 0.27 -6.02
C ASP A 14 -2.78 -1.02 -6.60
N LYS A 15 -1.94 -2.05 -6.71
CA LYS A 15 -2.36 -3.37 -7.16
C LYS A 15 -3.37 -4.01 -6.22
N VAL A 16 -3.15 -3.94 -4.90
CA VAL A 16 -4.10 -4.47 -3.91
C VAL A 16 -5.41 -3.68 -3.93
N LEU A 17 -5.36 -2.34 -4.02
CA LEU A 17 -6.55 -1.49 -4.09
C LEU A 17 -7.39 -1.74 -5.34
N ALA A 18 -6.76 -2.10 -6.46
CA ALA A 18 -7.47 -2.48 -7.68
C ALA A 18 -8.36 -3.72 -7.51
N ASP A 19 -8.10 -4.59 -6.53
CA ASP A 19 -8.96 -5.74 -6.20
C ASP A 19 -10.19 -5.34 -5.35
N TYR A 20 -10.22 -4.13 -4.77
CA TYR A 20 -11.34 -3.65 -3.96
C TYR A 20 -12.37 -2.88 -4.78
N PRO A 21 -13.64 -2.85 -4.37
CA PRO A 21 -14.65 -2.03 -5.03
C PRO A 21 -14.35 -0.53 -4.88
N GLU A 22 -14.76 0.23 -5.89
CA GLU A 22 -14.50 1.68 -5.99
C GLU A 22 -15.00 2.45 -4.76
N HIS A 23 -16.18 2.10 -4.25
CA HIS A 23 -16.71 2.60 -2.98
C HIS A 23 -16.85 1.48 -1.93
N PRO A 24 -16.56 1.77 -0.64
CA PRO A 24 -15.94 2.99 -0.11
C PRO A 24 -14.40 2.98 -0.18
N TYR A 25 -13.78 1.87 -0.59
CA TYR A 25 -12.34 1.63 -0.41
C TYR A 25 -11.48 2.50 -1.31
N GLN A 26 -11.60 2.38 -2.64
CA GLN A 26 -10.74 3.15 -3.55
C GLN A 26 -10.98 4.66 -3.35
N ALA A 27 -12.24 5.09 -3.21
CA ALA A 27 -12.61 6.47 -2.94
C ALA A 27 -11.99 7.03 -1.66
N ALA A 28 -11.92 6.26 -0.57
CA ALA A 28 -11.27 6.70 0.66
C ALA A 28 -9.76 6.91 0.47
N PHE A 29 -9.09 6.00 -0.26
CA PHE A 29 -7.65 6.10 -0.53
C PHE A 29 -7.29 6.97 -1.73
N SER A 30 -8.28 7.56 -2.42
CA SER A 30 -8.08 8.71 -3.31
C SER A 30 -7.79 9.99 -2.52
N ILE A 31 -8.14 10.05 -1.23
CA ILE A 31 -7.78 11.16 -0.34
C ILE A 31 -6.29 11.08 -0.03
N GLU A 32 -5.51 12.04 -0.51
CA GLU A 32 -4.04 12.05 -0.41
C GLU A 32 -3.53 11.88 1.04
N GLU A 33 -4.21 12.49 2.00
CA GLU A 33 -3.89 12.37 3.43
C GLU A 33 -3.99 10.92 3.93
N LEU A 34 -5.05 10.20 3.54
CA LEU A 34 -5.24 8.80 3.92
C LEU A 34 -4.30 7.88 3.15
N ARG A 35 -4.02 8.21 1.88
CA ARG A 35 -3.07 7.48 1.05
C ARG A 35 -1.65 7.55 1.62
N GLN A 36 -1.18 8.74 2.02
CA GLN A 36 0.13 8.87 2.68
C GLN A 36 0.16 8.17 4.04
N LYS A 37 -0.94 8.19 4.82
CA LYS A 37 -1.04 7.39 6.05
C LYS A 37 -0.87 5.89 5.77
N LEU A 38 -1.51 5.36 4.74
CA LEU A 38 -1.37 3.95 4.35
C LEU A 38 0.06 3.61 3.94
N VAL A 39 0.67 4.41 3.07
CA VAL A 39 2.07 4.20 2.64
C VAL A 39 3.02 4.20 3.83
N ASN A 40 2.86 5.17 4.74
CA ASN A 40 3.70 5.28 5.94
C ASN A 40 3.47 4.11 6.91
N HIS A 41 2.23 3.66 7.07
CA HIS A 41 1.90 2.52 7.91
C HIS A 41 2.56 1.24 7.37
N VAL A 42 2.37 0.96 6.07
CA VAL A 42 2.97 -0.21 5.43
C VAL A 42 4.50 -0.15 5.52
N LEU A 43 5.15 0.98 5.19
CA LEU A 43 6.61 1.12 5.30
C LEU A 43 7.15 0.87 6.71
N LYS A 44 6.45 1.33 7.75
CA LYS A 44 6.84 1.10 9.15
C LYS A 44 6.71 -0.37 9.55
N HIS A 45 5.68 -1.05 9.04
CA HIS A 45 5.33 -2.42 9.42
C HIS A 45 5.87 -3.49 8.47
N ILE A 46 6.58 -3.11 7.40
CA ILE A 46 7.25 -4.07 6.52
C ILE A 46 8.29 -4.87 7.32
N PRO A 47 8.23 -6.22 7.26
CA PRO A 47 9.23 -7.09 7.88
C PRO A 47 10.65 -6.81 7.37
N ALA A 48 11.65 -6.88 8.24
CA ALA A 48 13.04 -6.58 7.90
C ALA A 48 13.62 -7.52 6.82
N ASP A 49 13.17 -8.77 6.77
CA ASP A 49 13.48 -9.76 5.74
C ASP A 49 12.90 -9.38 4.36
N CYS A 50 11.86 -8.55 4.33
CA CYS A 50 11.33 -7.95 3.11
C CYS A 50 12.00 -6.61 2.76
N LYS A 51 12.85 -6.04 3.65
CA LYS A 51 13.57 -4.77 3.38
C LYS A 51 14.83 -4.96 2.52
N VAL A 52 15.27 -6.19 2.28
CA VAL A 52 16.42 -6.55 1.42
C VAL A 52 16.07 -6.40 -0.08
N MET A 53 15.39 -5.32 -0.45
CA MET A 53 14.91 -5.03 -1.81
C MET A 53 15.91 -4.24 -2.67
N GLU A 54 17.08 -3.92 -2.14
CA GLU A 54 17.96 -2.91 -2.74
C GLU A 54 19.25 -3.45 -3.41
N ILE A 55 19.64 -4.71 -3.22
CA ILE A 55 20.99 -5.15 -3.66
C ILE A 55 21.03 -5.86 -5.02
N GLU A 56 19.93 -6.45 -5.51
CA GLU A 56 20.01 -7.32 -6.72
C GLU A 56 19.46 -6.70 -8.01
N GLN A 57 19.15 -5.41 -8.05
CA GLN A 57 18.66 -4.76 -9.27
C GLN A 57 19.70 -4.65 -10.40
N LYS A 58 20.98 -4.99 -10.15
CA LYS A 58 22.04 -4.91 -11.18
C LYS A 58 22.23 -6.17 -12.03
N GLN A 59 21.60 -7.31 -11.74
CA GLN A 59 21.90 -8.56 -12.48
C GLN A 59 20.74 -9.28 -13.17
N LEU A 60 19.47 -8.93 -12.98
CA LEU A 60 18.39 -9.61 -13.71
C LEU A 60 17.55 -8.70 -14.61
N LYS A 61 17.65 -9.00 -15.92
CA LYS A 61 16.95 -8.41 -17.06
C LYS A 61 15.44 -8.73 -17.06
N LYS A 62 14.69 -8.44 -16.00
CA LYS A 62 13.21 -8.46 -16.01
C LYS A 62 12.65 -7.34 -15.11
N PRO A 63 12.05 -6.28 -15.67
CA PRO A 63 11.74 -5.07 -14.90
C PRO A 63 10.50 -5.12 -14.00
N ASN A 64 9.70 -6.19 -13.97
CA ASN A 64 8.31 -6.07 -13.52
C ASN A 64 7.88 -6.95 -12.34
N SER A 65 8.79 -7.59 -11.59
CA SER A 65 8.35 -8.31 -10.40
C SER A 65 9.48 -8.50 -9.40
N LEU A 66 9.31 -7.87 -8.25
CA LEU A 66 10.04 -8.07 -7.00
C LEU A 66 10.61 -9.49 -6.86
N PHE A 67 11.89 -9.65 -6.56
CA PHE A 67 12.48 -10.94 -6.10
C PHE A 67 12.02 -11.31 -4.67
N LEU A 68 10.79 -10.95 -4.31
CA LEU A 68 10.14 -11.46 -3.12
C LEU A 68 9.74 -12.91 -3.41
N THR A 69 10.10 -13.80 -2.49
CA THR A 69 9.54 -15.15 -2.48
C THR A 69 8.01 -15.06 -2.44
N LYS A 70 7.32 -16.10 -2.91
CA LYS A 70 5.85 -16.15 -2.86
C LYS A 70 5.32 -15.86 -1.45
N GLU A 71 6.04 -16.33 -0.44
CA GLU A 71 5.71 -16.11 0.97
C GLU A 71 5.85 -14.64 1.37
N GLN A 72 6.94 -13.98 0.98
CA GLN A 72 7.13 -12.55 1.27
C GLN A 72 6.07 -11.68 0.59
N ARG A 73 5.69 -12.00 -0.65
CA ARG A 73 4.58 -11.30 -1.34
C ARG A 73 3.27 -11.46 -0.58
N LEU A 74 2.96 -12.68 -0.15
CA LEU A 74 1.75 -12.95 0.62
C LEU A 74 1.74 -12.16 1.94
N ARG A 75 2.88 -12.09 2.64
CA ARG A 75 3.00 -11.29 3.88
C ARG A 75 2.77 -9.80 3.64
N ILE A 76 3.31 -9.24 2.54
CA ILE A 76 3.09 -7.83 2.18
C ILE A 76 1.63 -7.59 1.80
N ASP A 77 1.01 -8.48 1.00
CA ASP A 77 -0.41 -8.37 0.64
C ASP A 77 -1.30 -8.39 1.88
N VAL A 78 -1.09 -9.34 2.80
CA VAL A 78 -1.81 -9.42 4.08
C VAL A 78 -1.59 -8.16 4.92
N LEU A 79 -0.37 -7.64 4.97
CA LEU A 79 -0.07 -6.39 5.68
C LEU A 79 -0.82 -5.19 5.08
N ILE A 80 -0.85 -5.06 3.75
CA ILE A 80 -1.55 -3.97 3.06
C ILE A 80 -3.05 -4.07 3.33
N ARG A 81 -3.66 -5.25 3.14
CA ARG A 81 -5.09 -5.47 3.37
C ARG A 81 -5.48 -5.22 4.83
N GLY A 82 -4.67 -5.67 5.78
CA GLY A 82 -4.85 -5.37 7.20
C GLY A 82 -4.75 -3.88 7.50
N SER A 83 -3.78 -3.19 6.91
CA SER A 83 -3.58 -1.74 7.06
C SER A 83 -4.75 -0.95 6.49
N ILE A 84 -5.28 -1.35 5.33
CA ILE A 84 -6.48 -0.77 4.71
C ILE A 84 -7.66 -0.82 5.68
N LEU A 85 -7.96 -2.00 6.22
CA LEU A 85 -9.09 -2.19 7.13
C LEU A 85 -8.90 -1.42 8.45
N HIS A 86 -7.68 -1.41 8.99
CA HIS A 86 -7.35 -0.69 10.21
C HIS A 86 -7.56 0.82 10.05
N LEU A 87 -7.00 1.41 8.97
CA LEU A 87 -7.10 2.85 8.72
C LEU A 87 -8.53 3.27 8.39
N LEU A 88 -9.27 2.46 7.62
CA LEU A 88 -10.68 2.72 7.36
C LEU A 88 -11.51 2.74 8.64
N ARG A 89 -11.29 1.79 9.55
CA ARG A 89 -12.00 1.74 10.83
C ARG A 89 -11.63 2.91 11.73
N GLU A 90 -10.34 3.21 11.86
CA GLU A 90 -9.85 4.30 12.71
C GLU A 90 -10.32 5.68 12.22
N ASN A 91 -10.47 5.85 10.91
CA ASN A 91 -10.82 7.13 10.31
C ASN A 91 -12.27 7.15 9.77
N ALA A 92 -13.13 6.22 10.19
CA ALA A 92 -14.46 6.01 9.60
C ALA A 92 -15.33 7.27 9.60
N ASP A 93 -15.42 7.95 10.74
CA ASP A 93 -16.21 9.18 10.89
C ASP A 93 -15.67 10.31 9.99
N TRP A 94 -14.35 10.49 9.98
CA TRP A 94 -13.69 11.50 9.16
C TRP A 94 -13.83 11.23 7.66
N ILE A 95 -13.70 9.97 7.24
CA ILE A 95 -13.89 9.54 5.85
C ILE A 95 -15.34 9.75 5.42
N GLY A 96 -16.31 9.39 6.27
CA GLY A 96 -17.73 9.58 5.99
C GLY A 96 -18.07 11.05 5.71
N HIS A 97 -17.55 11.97 6.54
CA HIS A 97 -17.72 13.40 6.32
C HIS A 97 -17.04 13.90 5.04
N ARG A 98 -15.80 13.48 4.76
CA ARG A 98 -15.04 13.90 3.57
C ARG A 98 -15.64 13.40 2.27
N ILE A 99 -16.06 12.13 2.20
CA ILE A 99 -16.69 11.55 1.00
C ILE A 99 -18.03 12.24 0.70
N HIS A 100 -18.81 12.56 1.73
CA HIS A 100 -20.09 13.27 1.56
C HIS A 100 -19.91 14.73 1.09
N GLN A 101 -18.82 15.38 1.47
CA GLN A 101 -18.48 16.74 1.01
C GLN A 101 -17.95 16.78 -0.43
N ALA A 102 -17.36 15.70 -0.94
CA ALA A 102 -16.83 15.64 -2.31
C ALA A 102 -17.92 15.38 -3.37
N ASN A 103 -19.11 14.93 -2.95
CA ASN A 103 -20.24 14.57 -3.82
C ASN A 103 -21.39 15.61 -3.84
N ASN A 104 -21.22 16.78 -3.22
CA ASN A 104 -22.15 17.93 -3.27
C ASN A 104 -21.44 19.14 -3.88
#